data_AF-A0A4P8YN31-F1
#
_entry.id   AF-A0A4P8YN31-F1
#
_cell.length_a   1.000
_cell.length_b   1.000
_cell.length_c   1.000
_cell.angle_alpha   90.00
_cell.angle_beta   90.00
_cell.angle_gamma   90.00
#
_symmetry.space_group_name_H-M   'P 1'
#
loop_
_entity.id
_entity.type
_entity.pdbx_description
1 polymer ?
#
loop_
_entity_poly.entity_id
_entity_poly.type
_entity_poly.pdbx_seq_one_letter_code
_entity_poly.pdbx_strand_id
1 'polypeptide(L)' 'MVLRKDLGLLHMLYQIVMRINKARQLLKQGESITAIAAELGFVDQSHFHRSFKRIVAATPFQYKSWVTDRE' A
#
# COMPACT_ATOMS: atom_id res chain seq x y z
N MET A 1 -30.52 5.90 -13.12
CA MET A 1 -29.79 4.66 -13.47
C MET A 1 -28.29 4.98 -13.59
N VAL A 2 -27.62 5.32 -12.50
CA VAL A 2 -26.16 5.51 -12.43
C VAL A 2 -25.81 5.14 -11.00
N LEU A 3 -25.06 4.06 -10.75
CA LEU A 3 -24.38 3.78 -9.46
C LEU A 3 -23.70 2.40 -9.45
N ARG A 4 -24.10 1.42 -10.26
CA ARG A 4 -23.57 0.05 -10.11
C ARG A 4 -22.12 -0.14 -10.60
N LYS A 5 -21.69 0.56 -11.65
CA LYS A 5 -20.32 0.41 -12.20
C LYS A 5 -19.28 1.23 -11.42
N ASP A 6 -19.63 2.42 -10.95
CA ASP A 6 -18.72 3.26 -10.17
C ASP A 6 -18.46 2.70 -8.76
N LEU A 7 -19.45 2.01 -8.17
CA LEU A 7 -19.31 1.35 -6.87
C LEU A 7 -18.23 0.25 -6.86
N GLY A 8 -18.08 -0.50 -7.96
CA GLY A 8 -17.05 -1.55 -8.07
C GLY A 8 -15.64 -0.98 -8.08
N LEU A 9 -15.43 0.12 -8.82
CA LEU A 9 -14.17 0.85 -8.84
C LEU A 9 -13.87 1.49 -7.49
N LEU A 10 -14.86 2.08 -6.84
CA LEU A 10 -14.73 2.66 -5.50
C LEU A 10 -14.36 1.59 -4.47
N HIS A 11 -14.97 0.39 -4.53
CA HIS A 11 -14.65 -0.73 -3.64
C HIS A 11 -13.19 -1.18 -3.83
N MET A 12 -12.74 -1.36 -5.07
CA MET A 12 -11.36 -1.74 -5.35
C MET A 12 -10.36 -0.70 -4.82
N LEU A 13 -10.64 0.60 -5.03
CA LEU A 13 -9.81 1.68 -4.51
C LEU A 13 -9.78 1.67 -2.98
N TYR A 14 -10.92 1.47 -2.33
CA TYR A 14 -11.01 1.35 -0.88
C TYR A 14 -10.14 0.21 -0.34
N GLN A 15 -10.21 -0.97 -0.96
CA GLN A 15 -9.37 -2.10 -0.59
C GLN A 15 -7.87 -1.81 -0.73
N ILE A 16 -7.47 -1.13 -1.81
CA ILE A 16 -6.07 -0.73 -2.00
C ILE A 16 -5.65 0.25 -0.89
N VAL A 17 -6.46 1.26 -0.58
CA VAL A 17 -6.16 2.23 0.49
C VAL A 17 -6.01 1.53 1.84
N MET A 18 -6.90 0.60 2.18
CA MET A 18 -6.83 -0.17 3.42
C MET A 18 -5.55 -1.01 3.49
N ARG A 19 -5.18 -1.70 2.41
CA ARG A 19 -3.92 -2.45 2.31
C ARG A 19 -2.71 -1.53 2.47
N ILE A 20 -2.68 -0.36 1.81
CA ILE A 20 -1.57 0.59 1.94
C ILE A 20 -1.45 1.13 3.38
N ASN A 21 -2.56 1.39 4.06
CA ASN A 21 -2.53 1.79 5.47
C ASN A 21 -1.93 0.70 6.37
N LYS A 22 -2.25 -0.57 6.11
CA LYS A 22 -1.63 -1.69 6.82
C LYS A 22 -0.13 -1.84 6.48
N ALA A 23 0.25 -1.70 5.21
CA ALA A 23 1.64 -1.70 4.78
C ALA A 23 2.47 -0.63 5.50
N ARG A 24 1.91 0.57 5.71
CA ARG A 24 2.61 1.62 6.46
C ARG A 24 2.95 1.18 7.87
N GLN A 25 2.04 0.49 8.57
CA GLN A 25 2.27 -0.03 9.92
C GLN A 25 3.37 -1.09 9.93
N LEU A 26 3.31 -2.05 9.01
CA LEU A 26 4.31 -3.12 8.89
C LEU A 26 5.70 -2.56 8.54
N LEU A 27 5.77 -1.57 7.65
CA LEU A 27 7.03 -0.88 7.33
C LEU A 27 7.65 -0.20 8.56
N LYS A 28 6.83 0.33 9.48
CA LYS A 28 7.34 0.90 10.74
C LYS A 28 7.93 -0.16 11.65
N GLN A 29 7.39 -1.37 11.62
CA GLN A 29 7.87 -2.51 12.41
C GLN A 29 9.16 -3.13 11.83
N GLY A 30 9.71 -2.55 10.75
CA GLY A 30 10.93 -3.03 10.13
C GLY A 30 10.75 -4.19 9.15
N GLU A 31 9.50 -4.59 8.87
CA GLU A 31 9.18 -5.71 7.98
C GLU A 31 9.75 -5.54 6.56
N SER A 32 9.97 -6.65 5.87
CA SER A 32 10.50 -6.64 4.51
C SER A 32 9.44 -6.20 3.51
N ILE A 33 9.80 -5.29 2.59
CA ILE A 33 8.87 -4.77 1.55
C ILE A 33 8.27 -5.93 0.73
N THR A 34 9.06 -6.96 0.45
CA THR A 34 8.63 -8.14 -0.32
C THR A 34 7.63 -8.99 0.46
N ALA A 35 7.86 -9.24 1.76
CA ALA A 35 6.91 -9.96 2.60
C ALA A 35 5.59 -9.20 2.72
N ILE A 36 5.64 -7.88 2.93
CA ILE A 36 4.45 -7.01 3.01
C ILE A 36 3.62 -7.08 1.73
N ALA A 37 4.26 -7.08 0.55
CA ALA A 37 3.54 -7.18 -0.72
C ALA A 37 2.78 -8.52 -0.85
N ALA A 38 3.41 -9.62 -0.45
CA ALA A 38 2.81 -10.95 -0.46
C ALA A 38 1.68 -11.08 0.58
N GLU A 39 1.92 -10.63 1.81
CA GLU A 39 0.98 -10.71 2.94
C GLU A 39 -0.31 -9.92 2.65
N LEU A 40 -0.19 -8.74 2.05
CA LEU A 40 -1.34 -7.88 1.75
C LEU A 40 -2.03 -8.24 0.42
N GLY A 41 -1.63 -9.34 -0.21
CA GLY A 41 -2.26 -9.86 -1.43
C GLY A 41 -2.07 -8.96 -2.64
N PHE A 42 -0.93 -8.28 -2.76
CA PHE A 42 -0.53 -7.66 -4.02
C PHE A 42 -0.01 -8.74 -4.97
N VAL A 43 -0.37 -8.62 -6.25
CA VAL A 43 0.04 -9.57 -7.30
C VAL A 43 1.56 -9.71 -7.37
N ASP A 44 2.26 -8.58 -7.24
CA ASP A 44 3.72 -8.53 -7.24
C ASP A 44 4.23 -7.26 -6.53
N GLN A 45 5.54 -7.19 -6.34
CA GLN A 45 6.22 -6.05 -5.72
C GLN A 45 6.04 -4.75 -6.53
N SER A 46 5.97 -4.81 -7.85
CA SER A 46 5.79 -3.62 -8.71
C SER A 46 4.39 -3.03 -8.59
N HIS A 47 3.36 -3.86 -8.48
CA HIS A 47 1.98 -3.46 -8.21
C HIS A 47 1.85 -2.81 -6.84
N PHE A 48 2.48 -3.39 -5.81
CA PHE A 48 2.60 -2.76 -4.50
C PHE A 48 3.32 -1.40 -4.58
N HIS A 49 4.49 -1.36 -5.22
CA HIS A 49 5.30 -0.14 -5.34
C HIS A 49 4.53 1.01 -6.00
N ARG A 50 3.86 0.75 -7.12
CA ARG A 50 3.02 1.74 -7.82
C ARG A 50 1.85 2.21 -6.96
N SER A 51 1.16 1.28 -6.30
CA SER A 51 0.00 1.60 -5.44
C SER A 51 0.40 2.43 -4.23
N PHE A 52 1.49 2.05 -3.58
CA PHE A 52 2.03 2.74 -2.42
C PHE A 52 2.50 4.14 -2.79
N LYS A 53 3.28 4.29 -3.86
CA LYS A 53 3.72 5.62 -4.34
C LYS A 53 2.54 6.52 -4.69
N ARG A 54 1.48 5.98 -5.29
CA ARG A 54 0.28 6.75 -5.65
C ARG A 54 -0.48 7.28 -4.43
N ILE A 55 -0.53 6.52 -3.34
CA ILE A 55 -1.31 6.85 -2.14
C ILE A 55 -0.49 7.62 -1.10
N VAL A 56 0.78 7.25 -0.91
CA VAL A 56 1.67 7.80 0.14
C VAL A 56 2.59 8.89 -0.40
N ALA A 57 2.62 9.12 -1.72
CA ALA A 57 3.49 10.08 -2.40
C ALA A 57 5.01 9.86 -2.17
N ALA A 58 5.39 8.68 -1.67
CA ALA A 58 6.77 8.25 -1.44
C ALA A 58 6.93 6.77 -1.81
N THR A 59 8.14 6.32 -2.12
CA THR A 59 8.37 4.87 -2.31
C THR A 59 8.34 4.16 -0.96
N PRO A 60 7.98 2.85 -0.92
CA PRO A 60 8.04 2.06 0.31
C PRO A 60 9.42 2.09 0.97
N PHE A 61 10.49 2.14 0.17
CA PHE A 61 11.87 2.22 0.66
C PHE A 61 12.17 3.58 1.32
N GLN A 62 11.80 4.69 0.67
CA GLN A 62 11.92 6.03 1.25
C GLN A 62 11.12 6.13 2.55
N TYR A 63 9.89 5.62 2.54
CA TYR A 63 9.03 5.62 3.72
C TYR A 63 9.64 4.81 4.87
N LYS A 64 10.21 3.62 4.58
CA LYS A 64 10.90 2.80 5.58
C LYS A 64 12.07 3.55 6.20
N SER A 65 12.96 4.13 5.38
CA SER A 65 14.09 4.94 5.88
C SER A 65 13.61 6.06 6.80
N TRP A 66 12.60 6.83 6.39
CA TRP A 66 12.10 7.95 7.20
C TRP A 66 11.50 7.53 8.54
N VAL A 67 10.95 6.32 8.63
CA VAL A 67 10.40 5.83 9.88
C VAL A 67 11.52 5.28 10.77
N THR A 68 12.47 4.55 10.19
CA THR A 68 13.62 4.02 10.94
C THR A 68 14.55 5.14 11.44
N ASP A 69 14.72 6.24 10.70
CA ASP A 69 15.55 7.38 11.10
C ASP A 69 14.91 8.26 12.19
N ARG A 70 13.63 8.04 12.54
CA ARG A 70 12.86 8.86 13.50
C ARG A 70 12.64 8.21 14.87
N GLU A 71 13.22 7.04 15.12
CA GLU A 71 13.26 6.36 16.42
C GLU A 71 14.68 6.35 16.98
#